data_AF-A0A8W8MCB5-F1
#
_entry.id   AF-A0A8W8MCB5-F1
#
_cell.length_a   1.000
_cell.length_b   1.000
_cell.length_c   1.000
_cell.angle_alpha   90.00
_cell.angle_beta   90.00
_cell.angle_gamma   90.00
#
_symmetry.space_group_name_H-M   'P 1'
#
loop_
_entity.id
_entity.type
_entity.pdbx_description
1 polymer ?
#
loop_
_entity_poly.entity_id
_entity_poly.type
_entity_poly.pdbx_seq_one_letter_code
_entity_poly.pdbx_strand_id
1 'polypeptide(L)'
;MPGVRISVDPQEALIDEEVDIRLEGLPPNERVTIKASVKEGGIPMSSYGCYTATERGIVSVRDQASLEGTYTGVEPMGLFWSLKWEPSYTRRGRMIKYDVDTPLIVTLFVIDGHYSWKNLFDPSIKPLAMIEVRRRYKHKSIRRIEVKHGSTRGSLFIPPGHGPFPGVIDIMGATGGLLHYRGALLASKGFVVLCLSYYKYDDLPKKLEDITFDYFIESTEWFLGLPEVKNDGIGIIAMSKGGMFSLLLCMHFHQIKAVVLSSSVTFVSDYPLKFSKGDIPNALNVVQNILTTSEGDEIFDVYQPTDDDFIKVWESSASVLCFVGDDDRCLNPAITERFIQLVPKEHRHRFQLLRYPDTGHFIDPPYSPCFRTSFHGLSGSVIVWGGSPKGSNLAQEDFWRRTVDFFSRRLGRGNARAVVPYKSSNL
;
A
#
# COMPACT_ATOMS: atom_id res chain seq x y z
N MET A 1 21.09 23.53 -31.98
CA MET A 1 21.39 22.48 -31.00
C MET A 1 20.26 21.45 -31.06
N PRO A 2 20.52 20.13 -30.99
CA PRO A 2 19.44 19.19 -30.76
C PRO A 2 18.70 19.61 -29.49
N GLY A 3 17.37 19.60 -29.52
CA GLY A 3 16.54 20.04 -28.39
C GLY A 3 16.79 19.18 -27.15
N VAL A 4 16.50 19.75 -25.97
CA VAL A 4 16.56 19.03 -24.69
C VAL A 4 15.69 17.78 -24.77
N ARG A 5 16.24 16.63 -24.37
CA ARG A 5 15.55 15.35 -24.36
C ARG A 5 15.48 14.81 -22.94
N ILE A 6 14.31 14.31 -22.57
CA ILE A 6 14.11 13.48 -21.38
C ILE A 6 13.85 12.03 -21.82
N SER A 7 14.48 11.07 -21.15
CA SER A 7 14.26 9.64 -21.34
C SER A 7 14.00 8.95 -20.01
N VAL A 8 13.11 7.95 -20.03
CA VAL A 8 12.81 7.10 -18.87
C VAL A 8 12.93 5.64 -19.28
N ASP A 9 13.71 4.86 -18.54
CA ASP A 9 13.91 3.43 -18.81
C ASP A 9 13.66 2.54 -17.58
N PRO A 10 12.70 1.60 -17.64
CA PRO A 10 11.66 1.49 -18.66
C PRO A 10 10.61 2.61 -18.53
N GLN A 11 10.06 3.08 -19.66
CA GLN A 11 9.00 4.12 -19.63
C GLN A 11 7.66 3.59 -19.08
N GLU A 12 7.46 2.28 -19.07
CA GLU A 12 6.32 1.60 -18.46
C GLU A 12 6.83 0.50 -17.53
N ALA A 13 6.37 0.49 -16.28
CA ALA A 13 6.80 -0.46 -15.25
C ALA A 13 5.69 -0.71 -14.24
N LEU A 14 5.84 -1.71 -13.38
CA LEU A 14 4.98 -1.80 -12.19
C LEU A 14 5.26 -0.64 -11.23
N ILE A 15 4.26 -0.26 -10.43
CA ILE A 15 4.39 0.85 -9.46
C ILE A 15 5.48 0.56 -8.43
N ASP A 16 5.82 -0.71 -8.18
CA ASP A 16 6.84 -1.15 -7.23
C ASP A 16 8.22 -1.43 -7.86
N GLU A 17 8.42 -1.07 -9.13
CA GLU A 17 9.69 -1.22 -9.85
C GLU A 17 10.35 0.14 -10.11
N GLU A 18 11.66 0.26 -9.96
CA GLU A 18 12.38 1.49 -10.28
C GLU A 18 12.31 1.83 -11.78
N VAL A 19 12.48 3.11 -12.10
CA VAL A 19 12.75 3.61 -13.46
C VAL A 19 13.93 4.57 -13.41
N ASP A 20 14.73 4.59 -14.45
CA ASP A 20 15.86 5.51 -14.58
C ASP A 20 15.44 6.75 -15.39
N ILE A 21 15.71 7.96 -14.88
CA ILE A 21 15.31 9.23 -15.51
C ILE A 21 16.58 10.00 -15.87
N ARG A 22 16.70 10.36 -17.15
CA ARG A 22 17.87 11.05 -17.69
C ARG A 22 17.49 12.20 -18.62
N LEU A 23 18.21 13.31 -18.50
CA LEU A 23 18.14 14.44 -19.42
C LEU A 23 19.42 14.55 -20.24
N GLU A 24 19.28 14.90 -21.51
CA GLU A 24 20.41 15.12 -22.42
C GLU A 24 20.14 16.36 -23.30
N GLY A 25 21.21 16.96 -23.82
CA GLY A 25 21.12 18.13 -24.70
C GLY A 25 20.90 19.46 -23.98
N LEU A 26 21.17 19.51 -22.67
CA LEU A 26 21.19 20.76 -21.91
C LEU A 26 22.49 21.54 -22.17
N PRO A 27 22.50 22.87 -22.02
CA PRO A 27 23.75 23.62 -21.92
C PRO A 27 24.63 23.10 -20.76
N PRO A 28 25.96 23.14 -20.88
CA PRO A 28 26.87 22.79 -19.78
C PRO A 28 26.56 23.59 -18.51
N ASN A 29 26.47 22.92 -17.37
CA ASN A 29 26.17 23.53 -16.06
C ASN A 29 24.80 24.22 -15.95
N GLU A 30 23.88 23.95 -16.88
CA GLU A 30 22.54 24.51 -16.86
C GLU A 30 21.77 24.09 -15.61
N ARG A 31 21.01 25.02 -15.03
CA ARG A 31 20.12 24.74 -13.90
C ARG A 31 18.78 24.30 -14.44
N VAL A 32 18.24 23.17 -13.97
CA VAL A 32 16.96 22.66 -14.45
C VAL A 32 16.10 22.15 -13.30
N THR A 33 14.80 22.24 -13.47
CA THR A 33 13.81 21.61 -12.59
C THR A 33 13.15 20.46 -13.33
N ILE A 34 13.10 19.28 -12.71
CA ILE A 34 12.25 18.18 -13.17
C ILE A 34 11.02 18.14 -12.28
N LYS A 35 9.85 18.40 -12.86
CA LYS A 35 8.54 18.30 -12.18
C LYS A 35 7.86 17.00 -12.59
N ALA A 36 7.38 16.22 -11.63
CA ALA A 36 6.40 15.18 -11.90
C ALA A 36 4.99 15.69 -11.57
N SER A 37 4.01 15.35 -12.39
CA SER A 37 2.59 15.64 -12.15
C SER A 37 1.76 14.39 -12.42
N VAL A 38 0.74 14.17 -11.59
CA VAL A 38 -0.21 13.07 -11.70
C VAL A 38 -1.60 13.54 -11.27
N LYS A 39 -2.64 12.98 -11.90
CA LYS A 39 -4.02 13.19 -11.48
C LYS A 39 -4.79 11.89 -11.55
N GLU A 40 -5.24 11.41 -10.39
CA GLU A 40 -6.01 10.17 -10.24
C GLU A 40 -7.22 10.45 -9.34
N GLY A 41 -8.41 9.94 -9.69
CA GLY A 41 -9.64 10.19 -8.92
C GLY A 41 -9.99 11.68 -8.72
N GLY A 42 -9.52 12.56 -9.61
CA GLY A 42 -9.70 14.00 -9.49
C GLY A 42 -8.75 14.70 -8.51
N ILE A 43 -7.75 14.00 -7.97
CA ILE A 43 -6.75 14.54 -7.04
C ILE A 43 -5.47 14.87 -7.82
N PRO A 44 -5.17 16.16 -8.06
CA PRO A 44 -3.92 16.56 -8.70
C PRO A 44 -2.79 16.56 -7.66
N MET A 45 -1.68 15.92 -8.00
CA MET A 45 -0.47 15.90 -7.20
C MET A 45 0.74 16.20 -8.07
N SER A 46 1.72 16.86 -7.47
CA SER A 46 3.00 17.16 -8.11
C SER A 46 4.17 16.90 -7.16
N SER A 47 5.36 16.74 -7.73
CA SER A 47 6.63 16.72 -7.02
C SER A 47 7.68 17.41 -7.90
N TYR A 48 8.84 17.75 -7.35
CA TYR A 48 9.95 18.26 -8.16
C TYR A 48 11.30 18.06 -7.50
N GLY A 49 12.33 18.02 -8.33
CA GLY A 49 13.73 18.12 -7.93
C GLY A 49 14.48 19.10 -8.85
N CYS A 50 15.41 19.84 -8.26
CA CYS A 50 16.28 20.80 -8.95
C CYS A 50 17.68 20.22 -9.15
N TYR A 51 18.19 20.29 -10.37
CA TYR A 51 19.46 19.68 -10.77
C TYR A 51 20.33 20.66 -11.53
N THR A 52 21.62 20.35 -11.62
CA THR A 52 22.57 21.06 -12.48
C THR A 52 23.15 20.07 -13.48
N ALA A 53 23.04 20.39 -14.77
CA ALA A 53 23.59 19.58 -15.83
C ALA A 53 25.12 19.49 -15.69
N THR A 54 25.69 18.34 -16.04
CA THR A 54 27.14 18.18 -16.15
C THR A 54 27.72 19.07 -17.27
N GLU A 55 29.04 19.15 -17.37
CA GLU A 55 29.72 19.82 -18.51
C GLU A 55 29.32 19.24 -19.88
N ARG A 56 28.80 18.01 -19.91
CA ARG A 56 28.32 17.33 -21.11
C ARG A 56 26.82 17.59 -21.39
N GLY A 57 26.16 18.43 -20.59
CA GLY A 57 24.74 18.72 -20.78
C GLY A 57 23.79 17.59 -20.38
N ILE A 58 24.19 16.80 -19.37
CA ILE A 58 23.46 15.62 -18.91
C ILE A 58 23.00 15.81 -17.46
N VAL A 59 21.76 15.39 -17.16
CA VAL A 59 21.29 15.15 -15.78
C VAL A 59 20.91 13.67 -15.65
N SER A 60 21.39 13.00 -14.60
CA SER A 60 21.00 11.63 -14.23
C SER A 60 20.36 11.66 -12.85
N VAL A 61 19.05 11.41 -12.77
CA VAL A 61 18.31 11.45 -11.48
C VAL A 61 18.81 10.36 -10.53
N ARG A 62 19.26 9.22 -11.07
CA ARG A 62 19.83 8.12 -10.30
C ARG A 62 21.17 8.46 -9.64
N ASP A 63 22.00 9.27 -10.30
CA ASP A 63 23.39 9.50 -9.88
C ASP A 63 23.62 10.89 -9.27
N GLN A 64 22.72 11.85 -9.55
CA GLN A 64 22.87 13.23 -9.10
C GLN A 64 21.88 13.57 -8.00
N ALA A 65 22.35 14.36 -7.04
CA ALA A 65 21.51 14.85 -5.97
C ALA A 65 20.53 15.92 -6.48
N SER A 66 19.26 15.79 -6.09
CA SER A 66 18.34 16.93 -6.11
C SER A 66 18.82 17.96 -5.08
N LEU A 67 19.05 19.19 -5.51
CA LEU A 67 19.58 20.28 -4.68
C LEU A 67 18.48 20.96 -3.87
N GLU A 68 17.30 21.08 -4.45
CA GLU A 68 16.08 21.67 -3.89
C GLU A 68 14.88 20.89 -4.43
N GLY A 69 13.76 20.86 -3.71
CA GLY A 69 12.62 20.09 -4.20
C GLY A 69 11.59 19.71 -3.16
N THR A 70 10.68 18.82 -3.56
CA THR A 70 9.91 18.01 -2.62
C THR A 70 10.77 16.94 -1.93
N TYR A 71 11.98 16.73 -2.41
CA TYR A 71 13.04 15.90 -1.85
C TYR A 71 14.41 16.45 -2.25
N THR A 72 15.46 16.06 -1.53
CA THR A 72 16.87 16.41 -1.79
C THR A 72 17.75 15.18 -1.67
N GLY A 73 18.98 15.25 -2.20
CA GLY A 73 19.91 14.13 -2.21
C GLY A 73 19.74 13.20 -3.42
N VAL A 74 20.53 12.12 -3.46
CA VAL A 74 20.51 11.12 -4.54
C VAL A 74 19.35 10.15 -4.27
N GLU A 75 18.23 10.39 -4.93
CA GLU A 75 16.95 9.71 -4.68
C GLU A 75 16.32 9.32 -6.03
N PRO A 76 16.67 8.15 -6.61
CA PRO A 76 16.26 7.78 -7.96
C PRO A 76 14.73 7.82 -8.19
N MET A 77 13.97 7.46 -7.15
CA MET A 77 12.51 7.46 -7.17
C MET A 77 11.88 8.65 -6.46
N GLY A 78 12.67 9.69 -6.13
CA GLY A 78 12.26 10.89 -5.41
C GLY A 78 11.03 11.58 -6.00
N LEU A 79 10.94 11.66 -7.33
CA LEU A 79 9.81 12.25 -8.04
C LEU A 79 8.49 11.50 -7.80
N PHE A 80 8.51 10.22 -7.44
CA PHE A 80 7.30 9.41 -7.29
C PHE A 80 6.80 9.42 -5.84
N TRP A 81 7.67 9.12 -4.87
CA TRP A 81 7.25 9.02 -3.46
C TRP A 81 7.04 10.38 -2.79
N SER A 82 7.64 11.45 -3.31
CA SER A 82 7.54 12.80 -2.72
C SER A 82 6.39 13.65 -3.26
N LEU A 83 5.46 13.05 -4.02
CA LEU A 83 4.26 13.73 -4.52
C LEU A 83 3.46 14.36 -3.37
N LYS A 84 3.07 15.62 -3.57
CA LYS A 84 2.20 16.40 -2.67
C LYS A 84 0.99 16.88 -3.44
N TRP A 85 -0.12 17.17 -2.74
CA TRP A 85 -1.26 17.85 -3.37
C TRP A 85 -0.81 19.15 -4.01
N GLU A 86 -1.30 19.41 -5.22
CA GLU A 86 -1.11 20.72 -5.84
C GLU A 86 -1.80 21.82 -5.01
N PRO A 87 -1.29 23.07 -5.01
CA PRO A 87 -1.86 24.17 -4.22
C PRO A 87 -3.36 24.43 -4.47
N SER A 88 -3.87 24.04 -5.64
CA SER A 88 -5.29 24.18 -6.01
C SER A 88 -6.21 23.18 -5.31
N TYR A 89 -5.68 22.12 -4.70
CA TYR A 89 -6.46 21.04 -4.10
C TYR A 89 -6.62 21.20 -2.59
N THR A 90 -7.84 21.45 -2.13
CA THR A 90 -8.15 21.76 -0.72
C THR A 90 -8.92 20.66 0.01
N ARG A 91 -9.40 19.62 -0.70
CA ARG A 91 -10.31 18.59 -0.14
C ARG A 91 -9.63 17.57 0.76
N ARG A 92 -8.29 17.57 0.83
CA ARG A 92 -7.47 16.65 1.66
C ARG A 92 -7.84 15.17 1.50
N GLY A 93 -8.10 14.72 0.27
CA GLY A 93 -8.32 13.31 -0.04
C GLY A 93 -7.02 12.55 -0.29
N ARG A 94 -7.04 11.24 -0.05
CA ARG A 94 -5.96 10.33 -0.38
C ARG A 94 -6.08 9.83 -1.82
N MET A 95 -4.98 9.83 -2.57
CA MET A 95 -4.94 9.26 -3.92
C MET A 95 -4.97 7.74 -3.83
N ILE A 96 -5.98 7.12 -4.46
CA ILE A 96 -6.15 5.67 -4.48
C ILE A 96 -6.42 5.24 -5.92
N LYS A 97 -5.66 4.25 -6.41
CA LYS A 97 -5.91 3.60 -7.69
C LYS A 97 -6.99 2.52 -7.52
N TYR A 98 -8.22 2.85 -7.90
CA TYR A 98 -9.35 1.90 -7.85
C TYR A 98 -9.35 0.95 -9.04
N ASP A 99 -9.17 1.49 -10.25
CA ASP A 99 -9.03 0.71 -11.47
C ASP A 99 -7.55 0.36 -11.72
N VAL A 100 -7.20 -0.90 -11.47
CA VAL A 100 -5.83 -1.42 -11.62
C VAL A 100 -5.54 -1.96 -13.02
N ASP A 101 -6.53 -1.98 -13.92
CA ASP A 101 -6.33 -2.38 -15.32
C ASP A 101 -5.70 -1.23 -16.14
N THR A 102 -5.92 0.01 -15.71
CA THR A 102 -5.26 1.20 -16.26
C THR A 102 -3.99 1.57 -15.47
N PRO A 103 -2.93 2.07 -16.14
CA PRO A 103 -1.76 2.60 -15.43
C PRO A 103 -2.10 3.92 -14.73
N LEU A 104 -1.32 4.27 -13.71
CA LEU A 104 -1.17 5.64 -13.24
C LEU A 104 -0.21 6.36 -14.21
N ILE A 105 -0.65 7.49 -14.76
CA ILE A 105 0.16 8.28 -15.70
C ILE A 105 0.86 9.39 -14.93
N VAL A 106 2.19 9.35 -14.90
CA VAL A 106 3.02 10.40 -14.32
C VAL A 106 3.69 11.16 -15.45
N THR A 107 3.35 12.44 -15.62
CA THR A 107 4.00 13.28 -16.64
C THR A 107 5.18 13.99 -16.00
N LEU A 108 6.37 13.81 -16.59
CA LEU A 108 7.58 14.51 -16.21
C LEU A 108 7.78 15.70 -17.14
N PHE A 109 8.06 16.87 -16.56
CA PHE A 109 8.34 18.11 -17.26
C PHE A 109 9.75 18.58 -16.92
N VAL A 110 10.52 18.94 -17.94
CA VAL A 110 11.82 19.60 -17.79
C VAL A 110 11.60 21.10 -17.93
N ILE A 111 12.00 21.87 -16.93
CA ILE A 111 11.79 23.31 -16.88
C ILE A 111 13.15 23.99 -16.72
N ASP A 112 13.36 25.06 -17.49
CA ASP A 112 14.59 25.86 -17.49
C ASP A 112 14.76 26.65 -16.19
N GLY A 113 15.86 26.47 -15.49
CA GLY A 113 16.12 27.10 -14.19
C GLY A 113 15.63 26.30 -12.98
N HIS A 114 15.97 26.80 -11.79
CA HIS A 114 15.49 26.25 -10.51
C HIS A 114 14.23 26.99 -10.06
N TYR A 115 13.18 26.24 -9.78
CA TYR A 115 11.90 26.76 -9.33
C TYR A 115 11.63 26.42 -7.87
N SER A 116 10.94 27.32 -7.17
CA SER A 116 10.30 26.99 -5.91
C SER A 116 8.94 26.34 -6.14
N TRP A 117 8.45 25.58 -5.14
CA TRP A 117 7.12 24.97 -5.19
C TRP A 117 6.00 25.96 -5.57
N LYS A 118 6.04 27.19 -5.03
CA LYS A 118 5.01 28.21 -5.30
C LYS A 118 4.98 28.65 -6.78
N ASN A 119 6.16 28.76 -7.39
CA ASN A 119 6.30 29.28 -8.74
C ASN A 119 6.09 28.20 -9.81
N LEU A 120 6.19 26.91 -9.45
CA LEU A 120 6.10 25.75 -10.35
C LEU A 120 4.73 25.56 -11.03
N PHE A 121 3.73 26.35 -10.62
CA PHE A 121 2.35 26.29 -11.12
C PHE A 121 1.95 27.52 -11.94
N ASP A 122 2.90 28.39 -12.28
CA ASP A 122 2.66 29.51 -13.20
C ASP A 122 2.33 28.96 -14.61
N PRO A 123 1.17 29.29 -15.19
CA PRO A 123 0.76 28.79 -16.50
C PRO A 123 1.61 29.33 -17.66
N SER A 124 2.43 30.36 -17.44
CA SER A 124 3.36 30.89 -18.45
C SER A 124 4.61 30.02 -18.64
N ILE A 125 4.88 29.09 -17.72
CA ILE A 125 6.03 28.19 -17.81
C ILE A 125 5.85 27.25 -19.00
N LYS A 126 6.83 27.28 -19.91
CA LYS A 126 6.91 26.37 -21.06
C LYS A 126 7.99 25.31 -20.79
N PRO A 127 7.64 24.02 -20.71
CA PRO A 127 8.63 22.98 -20.50
C PRO A 127 9.55 22.86 -21.72
N LEU A 128 10.84 22.64 -21.46
CA LEU A 128 11.86 22.34 -22.47
C LEU A 128 11.61 20.97 -23.11
N ALA A 129 11.12 20.01 -22.33
CA ALA A 129 10.74 18.68 -22.76
C ALA A 129 9.71 18.08 -21.81
N MET A 130 8.96 17.08 -22.26
CA MET A 130 8.07 16.29 -21.41
C MET A 130 8.03 14.82 -21.84
N ILE A 131 7.70 13.94 -20.91
CA ILE A 131 7.45 12.51 -21.19
C ILE A 131 6.44 11.95 -20.19
N GLU A 132 5.62 11.01 -20.64
CA GLU A 132 4.72 10.26 -19.77
C GLU A 132 5.36 8.94 -19.34
N VAL A 133 5.32 8.67 -18.04
CA VAL A 133 5.73 7.40 -17.42
C VAL A 133 4.48 6.65 -16.99
N ARG A 134 4.37 5.39 -17.39
CA ARG A 134 3.19 4.54 -17.11
C ARG A 134 3.49 3.58 -15.97
N ARG A 135 2.82 3.75 -14.83
CA ARG A 135 3.04 2.96 -13.62
C ARG A 135 1.86 2.03 -13.37
N ARG A 136 2.06 0.72 -13.47
CA ARG A 136 0.98 -0.28 -13.39
C ARG A 136 0.85 -0.92 -12.02
N TYR A 137 -0.38 -1.22 -11.62
CA TYR A 137 -0.66 -1.98 -10.38
C TYR A 137 -0.79 -3.49 -10.62
N LYS A 138 -0.71 -3.95 -11.86
CA LYS A 138 -0.50 -5.36 -12.20
C LYS A 138 0.18 -5.54 -13.54
N HIS A 139 0.86 -6.66 -13.70
CA HIS A 139 1.37 -7.08 -14.98
C HIS A 139 0.19 -7.39 -15.93
N LYS A 140 0.33 -7.10 -17.23
CA LYS A 140 -0.74 -7.27 -18.23
C LYS A 140 -1.23 -8.72 -18.33
N SER A 141 -0.38 -9.69 -17.99
CA SER A 141 -0.70 -11.12 -17.99
C SER A 141 -1.52 -11.58 -16.78
N ILE A 142 -1.74 -10.72 -15.77
CA ILE A 142 -2.55 -11.07 -14.60
C ILE A 142 -4.02 -10.99 -14.99
N ARG A 143 -4.69 -12.15 -14.91
CA ARG A 143 -6.12 -12.26 -15.11
C ARG A 143 -6.83 -11.77 -13.85
N ARG A 144 -7.79 -10.86 -14.02
CA ARG A 144 -8.68 -10.39 -12.96
C ARG A 144 -10.07 -10.96 -13.21
N ILE A 145 -10.67 -11.53 -12.17
CA ILE A 145 -12.05 -12.04 -12.19
C ILE A 145 -12.82 -11.33 -11.08
N GLU A 146 -13.94 -10.71 -11.42
CA GLU A 146 -14.87 -10.22 -10.41
C GLU A 146 -15.52 -11.41 -9.69
N VAL A 147 -15.54 -11.37 -8.36
CA VAL A 147 -16.07 -12.46 -7.53
C VAL A 147 -17.46 -12.07 -7.05
N LYS A 148 -18.46 -12.82 -7.50
CA LYS A 148 -19.83 -12.84 -6.97
C LYS A 148 -20.26 -14.29 -6.77
N HIS A 149 -19.82 -14.90 -5.68
CA HIS A 149 -20.10 -16.31 -5.37
C HIS A 149 -20.71 -16.42 -3.98
N GLY A 150 -21.93 -16.94 -3.87
CA GLY A 150 -22.66 -16.93 -2.61
C GLY A 150 -22.74 -15.52 -2.03
N SER A 151 -22.33 -15.36 -0.76
CA SER A 151 -22.19 -14.05 -0.12
C SER A 151 -20.89 -13.32 -0.53
N THR A 152 -19.81 -14.04 -0.87
CA THR A 152 -18.48 -13.51 -1.16
C THR A 152 -18.48 -12.47 -2.29
N ARG A 153 -17.92 -11.29 -2.00
CA ARG A 153 -17.68 -10.22 -2.98
C ARG A 153 -16.23 -9.76 -2.97
N GLY A 154 -15.65 -9.64 -4.15
CA GLY A 154 -14.25 -9.24 -4.28
C GLY A 154 -13.73 -9.29 -5.70
N SER A 155 -12.41 -9.39 -5.83
CA SER A 155 -11.75 -9.67 -7.11
C SER A 155 -10.63 -10.68 -6.90
N LEU A 156 -10.60 -11.68 -7.78
CA LEU A 156 -9.57 -12.71 -7.82
C LEU A 156 -8.54 -12.35 -8.89
N PHE A 157 -7.27 -12.26 -8.50
CA PHE A 157 -6.15 -12.01 -9.40
C PHE A 157 -5.33 -13.29 -9.55
N ILE A 158 -5.15 -13.73 -10.79
CA ILE A 158 -4.55 -15.02 -11.10
C ILE A 158 -3.32 -14.80 -12.00
N PRO A 159 -2.14 -15.29 -11.57
CA PRO A 159 -0.94 -15.28 -12.41
C PRO A 159 -1.11 -16.10 -13.69
N PRO A 160 -0.35 -15.81 -14.76
CA PRO A 160 -0.34 -16.67 -15.93
C PRO A 160 0.27 -18.04 -15.63
N GLY A 161 -0.14 -19.07 -16.38
CA GLY A 161 0.40 -20.43 -16.28
C GLY A 161 -0.64 -21.45 -15.81
N HIS A 162 -0.20 -22.70 -15.64
CA HIS A 162 -1.09 -23.82 -15.35
C HIS A 162 -1.52 -23.93 -13.88
N GLY A 163 -0.87 -23.21 -12.95
CA GLY A 163 -1.13 -23.33 -11.52
C GLY A 163 -0.86 -24.74 -10.97
N PRO A 164 -1.39 -25.06 -9.77
CA PRO A 164 -1.95 -24.12 -8.81
C PRO A 164 -0.88 -23.17 -8.26
N PHE A 165 -1.30 -22.03 -7.71
CA PHE A 165 -0.44 -20.99 -7.17
C PHE A 165 -0.59 -20.89 -5.65
N PRO A 166 0.44 -20.45 -4.91
CA PRO A 166 0.27 -20.06 -3.52
C PRO A 166 -0.82 -19.00 -3.37
N GLY A 167 -1.79 -19.24 -2.50
CA GLY A 167 -2.96 -18.38 -2.33
C GLY A 167 -2.82 -17.36 -1.21
N VAL A 168 -3.29 -16.13 -1.45
CA VAL A 168 -3.34 -15.07 -0.44
C VAL A 168 -4.70 -14.38 -0.44
N ILE A 169 -5.28 -14.14 0.74
CA ILE A 169 -6.44 -13.25 0.90
C ILE A 169 -5.93 -11.86 1.32
N ASP A 170 -6.38 -10.81 0.65
CA ASP A 170 -6.06 -9.41 0.93
C ASP A 170 -7.27 -8.72 1.59
N ILE A 171 -7.13 -8.31 2.85
CA ILE A 171 -8.18 -7.69 3.66
C ILE A 171 -7.76 -6.27 4.06
N MET A 172 -8.52 -5.27 3.63
CA MET A 172 -8.24 -3.85 3.92
C MET A 172 -8.87 -3.39 5.24
N GLY A 173 -8.62 -2.13 5.61
CA GLY A 173 -9.15 -1.51 6.82
C GLY A 173 -10.59 -1.00 6.71
N ALA A 174 -11.02 -0.24 7.72
CA ALA A 174 -12.38 0.27 7.90
C ALA A 174 -12.78 1.43 6.98
N THR A 175 -12.26 1.49 5.76
CA THR A 175 -12.76 2.42 4.72
C THR A 175 -13.98 1.86 3.98
N GLY A 176 -14.03 0.53 3.81
CA GLY A 176 -15.05 -0.15 3.02
C GLY A 176 -14.84 -0.01 1.52
N GLY A 177 -15.72 -0.62 0.73
CA GLY A 177 -15.50 -0.76 -0.70
C GLY A 177 -14.49 -1.87 -1.02
N LEU A 178 -14.07 -1.92 -2.30
CA LEU A 178 -13.11 -2.90 -2.79
C LEU A 178 -11.86 -2.20 -3.33
N LEU A 179 -10.70 -2.50 -2.75
CA LEU A 179 -9.40 -1.98 -3.15
C LEU A 179 -8.56 -3.10 -3.75
N HIS A 180 -7.97 -2.84 -4.92
CA HIS A 180 -7.23 -3.85 -5.68
C HIS A 180 -5.73 -3.67 -5.66
N TYR A 181 -5.23 -2.45 -5.42
CA TYR A 181 -3.86 -2.04 -5.76
C TYR A 181 -2.79 -2.94 -5.13
N ARG A 182 -2.98 -3.40 -3.89
CA ARG A 182 -2.04 -4.26 -3.18
C ARG A 182 -2.11 -5.71 -3.67
N GLY A 183 -3.30 -6.31 -3.68
CA GLY A 183 -3.47 -7.69 -4.15
C GLY A 183 -3.12 -7.90 -5.63
N ALA A 184 -3.41 -6.92 -6.48
CA ALA A 184 -3.05 -6.94 -7.90
C ALA A 184 -1.52 -6.95 -8.13
N LEU A 185 -0.78 -6.20 -7.32
CA LEU A 185 0.69 -6.23 -7.33
C LEU A 185 1.23 -7.55 -6.78
N LEU A 186 0.64 -8.06 -5.70
CA LEU A 186 1.04 -9.34 -5.12
C LEU A 186 0.81 -10.48 -6.11
N ALA A 187 -0.27 -10.45 -6.90
CA ALA A 187 -0.48 -11.41 -7.97
C ALA A 187 0.59 -11.33 -9.07
N SER A 188 1.11 -10.13 -9.34
CA SER A 188 2.27 -9.95 -10.23
C SER A 188 3.56 -10.56 -9.69
N LYS A 189 3.58 -10.92 -8.39
CA LYS A 189 4.67 -11.69 -7.76
C LYS A 189 4.38 -13.20 -7.70
N GLY A 190 3.36 -13.69 -8.41
CA GLY A 190 3.11 -15.13 -8.59
C GLY A 190 2.19 -15.77 -7.55
N PHE A 191 1.41 -14.97 -6.84
CA PHE A 191 0.37 -15.45 -5.92
C PHE A 191 -1.00 -15.39 -6.60
N VAL A 192 -1.89 -16.34 -6.32
CA VAL A 192 -3.31 -16.12 -6.58
C VAL A 192 -3.87 -15.33 -5.40
N VAL A 193 -4.52 -14.20 -5.68
CA VAL A 193 -4.91 -13.25 -4.63
C VAL A 193 -6.40 -12.93 -4.68
N LEU A 194 -7.09 -13.13 -3.57
CA LEU A 194 -8.45 -12.65 -3.36
C LEU A 194 -8.41 -11.30 -2.64
N CYS A 195 -8.69 -10.20 -3.35
CA CYS A 195 -9.03 -8.93 -2.72
C CYS A 195 -10.47 -9.04 -2.20
N LEU A 196 -10.62 -9.11 -0.88
CA LEU A 196 -11.91 -9.32 -0.23
C LEU A 196 -12.50 -7.99 0.22
N SER A 197 -13.70 -7.66 -0.26
CA SER A 197 -14.53 -6.63 0.35
C SER A 197 -15.42 -7.26 1.42
N TYR A 198 -15.89 -6.49 2.40
CA TYR A 198 -16.79 -7.02 3.43
C TYR A 198 -17.93 -6.05 3.82
N TYR A 199 -17.91 -4.80 3.34
CA TYR A 199 -19.01 -3.83 3.47
C TYR A 199 -18.81 -2.65 2.50
N LYS A 200 -19.86 -1.85 2.27
CA LYS A 200 -19.90 -0.70 1.34
C LYS A 200 -19.49 -1.05 -0.11
N TYR A 201 -19.83 -2.24 -0.56
CA TYR A 201 -19.53 -2.70 -1.92
C TYR A 201 -20.63 -3.62 -2.43
N ASP A 202 -21.14 -3.33 -3.63
CA ASP A 202 -22.20 -4.12 -4.27
C ASP A 202 -23.43 -4.29 -3.34
N ASP A 203 -23.84 -5.52 -3.08
CA ASP A 203 -24.94 -5.93 -2.21
C ASP A 203 -24.52 -6.26 -0.77
N LEU A 204 -23.26 -5.99 -0.39
CA LEU A 204 -22.77 -6.15 0.98
C LEU A 204 -23.40 -5.12 1.94
N PRO A 205 -23.31 -5.34 3.27
CA PRO A 205 -23.79 -4.40 4.25
C PRO A 205 -23.26 -2.97 4.04
N LYS A 206 -24.06 -1.97 4.39
CA LYS A 206 -23.69 -0.55 4.23
C LYS A 206 -22.90 0.00 5.40
N LYS A 207 -23.01 -0.65 6.56
CA LYS A 207 -22.35 -0.24 7.80
C LYS A 207 -21.44 -1.35 8.32
N LEU A 208 -20.45 -0.95 9.11
CA LEU A 208 -19.46 -1.88 9.65
C LEU A 208 -20.07 -2.75 10.75
N GLU A 209 -21.03 -2.24 11.53
CA GLU A 209 -21.70 -3.02 12.59
C GLU A 209 -22.61 -4.14 12.07
N ASP A 210 -22.96 -4.12 10.79
CA ASP A 210 -23.89 -5.08 10.16
C ASP A 210 -23.17 -6.32 9.57
N ILE A 211 -21.84 -6.38 9.65
CA ILE A 211 -21.07 -7.50 9.11
C ILE A 211 -21.15 -8.73 10.03
N THR A 212 -21.07 -9.92 9.45
CA THR A 212 -21.02 -11.19 10.21
C THR A 212 -19.68 -11.87 10.01
N PHE A 213 -19.26 -12.66 11.00
CA PHE A 213 -18.05 -13.46 10.86
C PHE A 213 -18.23 -14.63 9.88
N ASP A 214 -19.46 -15.15 9.74
CA ASP A 214 -19.81 -16.19 8.77
C ASP A 214 -19.41 -15.81 7.35
N TYR A 215 -19.53 -14.53 6.98
CA TYR A 215 -19.07 -14.02 5.68
C TYR A 215 -17.58 -14.34 5.41
N PHE A 216 -16.73 -14.15 6.42
CA PHE A 216 -15.29 -14.40 6.30
C PHE A 216 -14.99 -15.90 6.27
N ILE A 217 -15.74 -16.72 7.01
CA ILE A 217 -15.67 -18.18 6.96
C ILE A 217 -15.99 -18.67 5.55
N GLU A 218 -17.17 -18.32 5.02
CA GLU A 218 -17.63 -18.73 3.69
C GLU A 218 -16.65 -18.30 2.59
N SER A 219 -16.17 -17.06 2.65
CA SER A 219 -15.22 -16.53 1.67
C SER A 219 -13.87 -17.26 1.70
N THR A 220 -13.42 -17.67 2.90
CA THR A 220 -12.16 -18.42 3.06
C THR A 220 -12.31 -19.86 2.58
N GLU A 221 -13.43 -20.53 2.88
CA GLU A 221 -13.74 -21.87 2.39
C GLU A 221 -13.84 -21.91 0.87
N TRP A 222 -14.54 -20.93 0.27
CA TRP A 222 -14.63 -20.78 -1.17
C TRP A 222 -13.24 -20.62 -1.80
N PHE A 223 -12.41 -19.73 -1.25
CA PHE A 223 -11.07 -19.49 -1.77
C PHE A 223 -10.17 -20.73 -1.67
N LEU A 224 -10.21 -21.44 -0.54
CA LEU A 224 -9.48 -22.71 -0.35
C LEU A 224 -9.92 -23.80 -1.34
N GLY A 225 -11.16 -23.77 -1.82
CA GLY A 225 -11.70 -24.74 -2.77
C GLY A 225 -11.36 -24.48 -4.24
N LEU A 226 -10.71 -23.36 -4.58
CA LEU A 226 -10.40 -23.01 -5.96
C LEU A 226 -9.28 -23.89 -6.54
N PRO A 227 -9.41 -24.40 -7.78
CA PRO A 227 -8.36 -25.21 -8.41
C PRO A 227 -7.08 -24.43 -8.70
N GLU A 228 -7.15 -23.10 -8.80
CA GLU A 228 -5.98 -22.23 -8.94
C GLU A 228 -5.20 -22.07 -7.63
N VAL A 229 -5.75 -22.43 -6.47
CA VAL A 229 -5.12 -22.29 -5.15
C VAL A 229 -4.43 -23.58 -4.75
N LYS A 230 -3.18 -23.48 -4.28
CA LYS A 230 -2.42 -24.63 -3.80
C LYS A 230 -2.97 -25.11 -2.45
N ASN A 231 -3.18 -26.41 -2.32
CA ASN A 231 -3.83 -27.03 -1.15
C ASN A 231 -2.91 -27.24 0.07
N ASP A 232 -1.69 -26.72 0.07
CA ASP A 232 -0.73 -26.85 1.18
C ASP A 232 -0.81 -25.70 2.20
N GLY A 233 -1.64 -24.69 1.91
CA GLY A 233 -1.98 -23.61 2.81
C GLY A 233 -2.03 -22.25 2.13
N ILE A 234 -2.69 -21.30 2.77
CA ILE A 234 -2.84 -19.93 2.27
C ILE A 234 -2.23 -18.91 3.22
N GLY A 235 -1.99 -17.72 2.68
CA GLY A 235 -1.63 -16.53 3.45
C GLY A 235 -2.78 -15.54 3.56
N ILE A 236 -2.65 -14.61 4.50
CA ILE A 236 -3.49 -13.41 4.58
C ILE A 236 -2.60 -12.18 4.72
N ILE A 237 -2.88 -11.13 3.95
CA ILE A 237 -2.30 -9.80 4.15
C ILE A 237 -3.40 -8.84 4.59
N ALA A 238 -3.14 -8.10 5.66
CA ALA A 238 -4.12 -7.26 6.30
C ALA A 238 -3.59 -5.87 6.65
N MET A 239 -4.49 -4.89 6.65
CA MET A 239 -4.21 -3.53 7.14
C MET A 239 -5.28 -3.10 8.13
N SER A 240 -4.88 -2.37 9.18
CA SER A 240 -5.82 -1.73 10.11
C SER A 240 -6.85 -2.73 10.65
N LYS A 241 -8.15 -2.43 10.55
CA LYS A 241 -9.25 -3.31 10.97
C LYS A 241 -9.21 -4.72 10.35
N GLY A 242 -8.62 -4.88 9.17
CA GLY A 242 -8.47 -6.18 8.50
C GLY A 242 -7.68 -7.20 9.32
N GLY A 243 -6.78 -6.75 10.21
CA GLY A 243 -6.01 -7.65 11.07
C GLY A 243 -6.87 -8.45 12.02
N MET A 244 -7.89 -7.82 12.62
CA MET A 244 -8.80 -8.48 13.55
C MET A 244 -9.46 -9.69 12.88
N PHE A 245 -10.04 -9.50 11.70
CA PHE A 245 -10.68 -10.59 10.95
C PHE A 245 -9.67 -11.67 10.55
N SER A 246 -8.46 -11.28 10.16
CA SER A 246 -7.40 -12.21 9.74
C SER A 246 -6.93 -13.10 10.90
N LEU A 247 -6.75 -12.52 12.09
CA LEU A 247 -6.37 -13.27 13.28
C LEU A 247 -7.49 -14.18 13.77
N LEU A 248 -8.75 -13.73 13.73
CA LEU A 248 -9.89 -14.58 14.02
C LEU A 248 -9.95 -15.77 13.03
N LEU A 249 -9.79 -15.52 11.73
CA LEU A 249 -9.76 -16.59 10.72
C LEU A 249 -8.68 -17.65 11.00
N CYS A 250 -7.51 -17.26 11.51
CA CYS A 250 -6.46 -18.21 11.89
C CYS A 250 -6.88 -19.18 13.00
N MET A 251 -7.79 -18.76 13.88
CA MET A 251 -8.35 -19.62 14.93
C MET A 251 -9.34 -20.66 14.38
N HIS A 252 -9.87 -20.44 13.17
CA HIS A 252 -10.84 -21.32 12.53
C HIS A 252 -10.24 -22.18 11.41
N PHE A 253 -9.18 -21.72 10.74
CA PHE A 253 -8.57 -22.42 9.61
C PHE A 253 -7.10 -22.75 9.86
N HIS A 254 -6.83 -24.03 10.13
CA HIS A 254 -5.47 -24.56 10.21
C HIS A 254 -4.69 -24.45 8.88
N GLN A 255 -5.37 -24.25 7.75
CA GLN A 255 -4.79 -24.03 6.43
C GLN A 255 -4.16 -22.64 6.28
N ILE A 256 -4.46 -21.68 7.15
CA ILE A 256 -3.79 -20.37 7.15
C ILE A 256 -2.41 -20.54 7.78
N LYS A 257 -1.35 -20.40 6.98
CA LYS A 257 0.04 -20.64 7.39
C LYS A 257 0.84 -19.36 7.63
N ALA A 258 0.42 -18.25 7.03
CA ALA A 258 1.16 -17.00 7.02
C ALA A 258 0.24 -15.79 7.09
N VAL A 259 0.49 -14.87 8.01
CA VAL A 259 -0.26 -13.61 8.14
C VAL A 259 0.72 -12.45 8.13
N VAL A 260 0.44 -11.46 7.29
CA VAL A 260 1.14 -10.18 7.27
C VAL A 260 0.18 -9.10 7.77
N LEU A 261 0.59 -8.39 8.82
CA LEU A 261 -0.19 -7.33 9.46
C LEU A 261 0.53 -5.98 9.28
N SER A 262 -0.12 -5.01 8.64
CA SER A 262 0.36 -3.63 8.50
C SER A 262 -0.49 -2.71 9.35
N SER A 263 0.08 -2.06 10.38
CA SER A 263 -0.63 -1.16 11.31
C SER A 263 -2.03 -1.68 11.68
N SER A 264 -2.11 -2.95 12.11
CA SER A 264 -3.37 -3.68 12.19
C SER A 264 -3.89 -3.86 13.61
N VAL A 265 -5.21 -3.92 13.74
CA VAL A 265 -5.89 -4.24 15.00
C VAL A 265 -5.68 -5.73 15.32
N THR A 266 -5.19 -6.04 16.52
CA THR A 266 -4.78 -7.40 16.96
C THR A 266 -5.67 -7.99 18.07
N PHE A 267 -6.77 -7.31 18.38
CA PHE A 267 -7.72 -7.60 19.45
C PHE A 267 -9.15 -7.45 18.91
N VAL A 268 -10.15 -7.94 19.64
CA VAL A 268 -11.56 -7.76 19.24
C VAL A 268 -12.03 -6.35 19.57
N SER A 269 -12.56 -5.61 18.59
CA SER A 269 -12.87 -4.19 18.73
C SER A 269 -14.14 -3.74 18.00
N ASP A 270 -14.59 -2.53 18.32
CA ASP A 270 -15.69 -1.76 17.69
C ASP A 270 -17.12 -2.25 17.97
N TYR A 271 -17.49 -3.41 17.47
CA TYR A 271 -18.86 -3.93 17.56
C TYR A 271 -18.83 -5.43 17.86
N PRO A 272 -19.78 -5.97 18.66
CA PRO A 272 -19.94 -7.42 18.78
C PRO A 272 -20.13 -8.03 17.40
N LEU A 273 -19.29 -8.98 17.04
CA LEU A 273 -19.30 -9.56 15.70
C LEU A 273 -20.23 -10.76 15.68
N LYS A 274 -21.32 -10.64 14.92
CA LYS A 274 -22.33 -11.71 14.79
C LYS A 274 -21.72 -12.96 14.17
N PHE A 275 -21.97 -14.10 14.78
CA PHE A 275 -21.45 -15.38 14.31
C PHE A 275 -22.41 -16.53 14.63
N SER A 276 -22.71 -17.37 13.65
CA SER A 276 -23.62 -18.51 13.80
C SER A 276 -23.27 -19.49 14.92
N LYS A 277 -21.98 -19.56 15.31
CA LYS A 277 -21.48 -20.43 16.40
C LYS A 277 -21.42 -19.74 17.76
N GLY A 278 -22.00 -18.55 17.88
CA GLY A 278 -21.96 -17.71 19.07
C GLY A 278 -21.22 -16.41 18.78
N ASP A 279 -21.89 -15.28 19.07
CA ASP A 279 -21.35 -13.94 18.84
C ASP A 279 -19.98 -13.77 19.51
N ILE A 280 -19.07 -13.10 18.79
CA ILE A 280 -17.76 -12.74 19.32
C ILE A 280 -17.92 -11.40 20.05
N PRO A 281 -17.81 -11.37 21.38
CA PRO A 281 -18.07 -10.16 22.16
C PRO A 281 -17.03 -9.09 21.88
N ASN A 282 -17.44 -7.83 21.89
CA ASN A 282 -16.52 -6.70 21.86
C ASN A 282 -16.27 -6.19 23.30
N ALA A 283 -15.01 -5.87 23.60
CA ALA A 283 -14.58 -5.31 24.87
C ALA A 283 -14.37 -3.78 24.85
N LEU A 284 -14.32 -3.13 23.68
CA LEU A 284 -13.81 -1.75 23.56
C LEU A 284 -14.67 -0.85 22.67
N ASN A 285 -15.08 0.31 23.21
CA ASN A 285 -15.79 1.36 22.48
C ASN A 285 -14.82 2.44 21.95
N VAL A 286 -14.99 2.82 20.68
CA VAL A 286 -13.99 3.53 19.84
C VAL A 286 -14.15 5.05 19.86
N VAL A 287 -14.80 5.63 20.86
CA VAL A 287 -15.20 7.06 20.81
C VAL A 287 -14.57 7.90 21.93
N GLN A 288 -13.64 7.34 22.69
CA GLN A 288 -12.95 8.07 23.76
C GLN A 288 -11.53 8.44 23.32
N ASN A 289 -10.99 9.54 23.86
CA ASN A 289 -9.59 9.97 23.66
C ASN A 289 -9.19 10.39 22.23
N ILE A 290 -10.12 10.94 21.46
CA ILE A 290 -9.78 11.64 20.21
C ILE A 290 -9.09 12.96 20.55
N LEU A 291 -7.91 13.21 20.01
CA LEU A 291 -7.17 14.46 20.18
C LEU A 291 -7.29 15.31 18.92
N THR A 292 -8.01 16.44 19.00
CA THR A 292 -8.10 17.39 17.88
C THR A 292 -6.89 18.32 17.87
N THR A 293 -6.18 18.36 16.73
CA THR A 293 -5.02 19.23 16.48
C THR A 293 -5.31 20.24 15.36
N SER A 294 -4.36 21.12 15.06
CA SER A 294 -4.45 22.02 13.89
C SER A 294 -4.34 21.28 12.54
N GLU A 295 -3.77 20.07 12.52
CA GLU A 295 -3.65 19.24 11.31
C GLU A 295 -4.93 18.42 11.04
N GLY A 296 -5.58 17.96 12.11
CA GLY A 296 -6.76 17.09 12.10
C GLY A 296 -6.92 16.35 13.44
N ASP A 297 -7.81 15.37 13.48
CA ASP A 297 -8.01 14.51 14.65
C ASP A 297 -6.98 13.36 14.67
N GLU A 298 -6.36 13.13 15.82
CA GLU A 298 -5.58 11.95 16.13
C GLU A 298 -6.48 10.95 16.88
N ILE A 299 -6.56 9.71 16.38
CA ILE A 299 -7.31 8.62 17.01
C ILE A 299 -6.39 7.55 17.64
N PHE A 300 -5.17 7.97 17.95
CA PHE A 300 -4.07 7.18 18.47
C PHE A 300 -4.41 6.36 19.73
N ASP A 301 -4.99 7.01 20.75
CA ASP A 301 -5.29 6.42 22.07
C ASP A 301 -6.76 6.01 22.23
N VAL A 302 -7.48 5.89 21.11
CA VAL A 302 -8.88 5.45 21.11
C VAL A 302 -9.02 3.99 21.56
N TYR A 303 -8.03 3.16 21.23
CA TYR A 303 -7.99 1.77 21.66
C TYR A 303 -7.11 1.58 22.90
N GLN A 304 -7.69 0.99 23.94
CA GLN A 304 -6.97 0.64 25.17
C GLN A 304 -7.28 -0.81 25.56
N PRO A 305 -6.82 -1.80 24.76
CA PRO A 305 -7.06 -3.21 25.07
C PRO A 305 -6.32 -3.64 26.33
N THR A 306 -6.97 -4.50 27.10
CA THR A 306 -6.34 -5.32 28.13
C THR A 306 -5.69 -6.56 27.51
N ASP A 307 -4.84 -7.25 28.26
CA ASP A 307 -4.16 -8.45 27.77
C ASP A 307 -5.12 -9.56 27.30
N ASP A 308 -6.32 -9.65 27.90
CA ASP A 308 -7.32 -10.66 27.57
C ASP A 308 -8.08 -10.35 26.28
N ASP A 309 -8.05 -9.11 25.80
CA ASP A 309 -8.76 -8.69 24.57
C ASP A 309 -8.02 -9.12 23.30
N PHE A 310 -6.70 -9.39 23.41
CA PHE A 310 -5.88 -9.79 22.28
C PHE A 310 -6.28 -11.17 21.75
N ILE A 311 -6.36 -11.27 20.42
CA ILE A 311 -6.65 -12.53 19.76
C ILE A 311 -5.42 -13.44 19.89
N LYS A 312 -5.57 -14.56 20.60
CA LYS A 312 -4.50 -15.51 20.95
C LYS A 312 -4.05 -16.37 19.76
N VAL A 313 -3.72 -15.74 18.63
CA VAL A 313 -3.38 -16.42 17.37
C VAL A 313 -2.17 -17.36 17.48
N TRP A 314 -1.37 -17.26 18.54
CA TRP A 314 -0.31 -18.21 18.84
C TRP A 314 -0.84 -19.63 19.09
N GLU A 315 -2.13 -19.80 19.41
CA GLU A 315 -2.80 -21.11 19.49
C GLU A 315 -3.04 -21.73 18.10
N SER A 316 -2.98 -20.94 17.02
CA SER A 316 -3.01 -21.43 15.64
C SER A 316 -1.62 -21.87 15.16
N SER A 317 -1.55 -22.48 13.97
CA SER A 317 -0.29 -22.82 13.30
C SER A 317 0.34 -21.68 12.49
N ALA A 318 -0.32 -20.53 12.38
CA ALA A 318 0.10 -19.45 11.49
C ALA A 318 1.41 -18.77 11.94
N SER A 319 2.28 -18.43 11.00
CA SER A 319 3.36 -17.47 11.24
C SER A 319 2.84 -16.05 11.03
N VAL A 320 3.22 -15.10 11.89
CA VAL A 320 2.72 -13.71 11.85
C VAL A 320 3.88 -12.74 11.71
N LEU A 321 3.79 -11.86 10.72
CA LEU A 321 4.74 -10.80 10.44
C LEU A 321 4.04 -9.44 10.55
N CYS A 322 4.40 -8.67 11.58
CA CYS A 322 3.83 -7.38 11.89
C CYS A 322 4.74 -6.23 11.43
N PHE A 323 4.13 -5.20 10.88
CA PHE A 323 4.77 -3.94 10.48
C PHE A 323 4.00 -2.79 11.10
N VAL A 324 4.70 -1.90 11.79
CA VAL A 324 4.11 -0.69 12.39
C VAL A 324 4.99 0.53 12.11
N GLY A 325 4.34 1.68 11.92
CA GLY A 325 5.00 2.98 11.91
C GLY A 325 5.10 3.55 13.31
N ASP A 326 6.27 4.07 13.70
CA ASP A 326 6.44 4.70 15.02
C ASP A 326 5.76 6.07 15.13
N ASP A 327 5.39 6.70 14.00
CA ASP A 327 4.56 7.92 13.95
C ASP A 327 3.13 7.60 13.49
N ASP A 328 2.64 6.37 13.69
CA ASP A 328 1.21 6.06 13.46
C ASP A 328 0.35 6.86 14.44
N ARG A 329 -0.49 7.76 13.92
CA ARG A 329 -1.42 8.61 14.70
C ARG A 329 -2.86 8.09 14.74
N CYS A 330 -3.10 6.93 14.14
CA CYS A 330 -4.39 6.27 14.12
C CYS A 330 -4.45 5.06 15.07
N LEU A 331 -3.36 4.30 15.18
CA LEU A 331 -3.30 3.13 16.04
C LEU A 331 -1.97 3.12 16.80
N ASN A 332 -2.03 3.20 18.12
CA ASN A 332 -0.85 3.20 18.96
C ASN A 332 0.04 1.96 18.69
N PRO A 333 1.28 2.11 18.20
CA PRO A 333 2.15 0.99 17.84
C PRO A 333 2.54 0.15 19.07
N ALA A 334 2.47 0.71 20.29
CA ALA A 334 2.68 -0.04 21.53
C ALA A 334 1.65 -1.17 21.73
N ILE A 335 0.46 -1.08 21.12
CA ILE A 335 -0.54 -2.14 21.16
C ILE A 335 -0.03 -3.39 20.42
N THR A 336 0.61 -3.22 19.26
CA THR A 336 1.19 -4.35 18.52
C THR A 336 2.44 -4.89 19.23
N GLU A 337 3.22 -4.01 19.86
CA GLU A 337 4.33 -4.45 20.71
C GLU A 337 3.84 -5.30 21.89
N ARG A 338 2.77 -4.87 22.57
CA ARG A 338 2.17 -5.63 23.67
C ARG A 338 1.65 -6.99 23.20
N PHE A 339 0.95 -7.03 22.08
CA PHE A 339 0.51 -8.27 21.43
C PHE A 339 1.67 -9.26 21.23
N ILE A 340 2.82 -8.79 20.74
CA ILE A 340 4.00 -9.64 20.52
C ILE A 340 4.63 -10.10 21.83
N GLN A 341 4.63 -9.25 22.87
CA GLN A 341 5.14 -9.60 24.20
C GLN A 341 4.31 -10.71 24.88
N LEU A 342 3.00 -10.75 24.62
CA LEU A 342 2.08 -11.75 25.16
C LEU A 342 2.27 -13.14 24.52
N VAL A 343 2.95 -13.24 23.37
CA VAL A 343 3.22 -14.52 22.70
C VAL A 343 4.08 -15.43 23.61
N PRO A 344 3.60 -16.65 23.94
CA PRO A 344 4.34 -17.63 24.72
C PRO A 344 5.69 -17.98 24.09
N LYS A 345 6.70 -18.23 24.92
CA LYS A 345 8.12 -18.38 24.50
C LYS A 345 8.29 -19.47 23.43
N GLU A 346 7.57 -20.57 23.55
CA GLU A 346 7.52 -21.70 22.64
C GLU A 346 6.99 -21.33 21.24
N HIS A 347 6.19 -20.28 21.11
CA HIS A 347 5.60 -19.85 19.86
C HIS A 347 6.30 -18.64 19.22
N ARG A 348 7.12 -17.89 19.97
CA ARG A 348 7.78 -16.65 19.49
C ARG A 348 8.54 -16.78 18.18
N HIS A 349 9.07 -17.96 17.87
CA HIS A 349 9.79 -18.21 16.60
C HIS A 349 8.92 -18.01 15.33
N ARG A 350 7.59 -18.01 15.47
CA ARG A 350 6.62 -17.74 14.39
C ARG A 350 6.22 -16.28 14.25
N PHE A 351 6.61 -15.41 15.19
CA PHE A 351 6.16 -14.03 15.28
C PHE A 351 7.33 -13.07 15.08
N GLN A 352 7.11 -12.05 14.26
CA GLN A 352 8.10 -11.01 14.00
C GLN A 352 7.42 -9.63 13.99
N LEU A 353 8.09 -8.62 14.53
CA LEU A 353 7.65 -7.23 14.53
C LEU A 353 8.76 -6.36 13.93
N LEU A 354 8.40 -5.58 12.92
CA LEU A 354 9.24 -4.54 12.35
C LEU A 354 8.60 -3.19 12.65
N ARG A 355 9.42 -2.27 13.15
CA ARG A 355 9.04 -0.89 13.46
C ARG A 355 9.79 0.04 12.54
N TYR A 356 9.10 1.03 12.00
CA TYR A 356 9.69 2.00 11.10
C TYR A 356 9.56 3.42 11.65
N PRO A 357 10.70 4.12 11.85
CA PRO A 357 10.67 5.53 12.24
C PRO A 357 10.04 6.39 11.14
N ASP A 358 9.48 7.53 11.53
CA ASP A 358 8.89 8.54 10.64
C ASP A 358 7.87 7.99 9.63
N THR A 359 7.19 6.90 10.00
CA THR A 359 6.20 6.19 9.20
C THR A 359 4.85 6.23 9.92
N GLY A 360 3.79 6.54 9.18
CA GLY A 360 2.43 6.63 9.72
C GLY A 360 1.64 5.33 9.58
N HIS A 361 0.32 5.47 9.66
CA HIS A 361 -0.63 4.35 9.59
C HIS A 361 -0.61 3.58 8.25
N PHE A 362 -0.41 4.29 7.15
CA PHE A 362 -0.45 3.69 5.81
C PHE A 362 0.94 3.25 5.34
N ILE A 363 1.19 1.95 5.40
CA ILE A 363 2.35 1.30 4.78
C ILE A 363 1.89 0.61 3.48
N ASP A 364 1.89 1.38 2.40
CA ASP A 364 1.46 0.97 1.07
C ASP A 364 2.53 0.21 0.27
N PRO A 365 2.22 -0.28 -0.95
CA PRO A 365 3.26 -0.70 -1.88
C PRO A 365 4.25 0.43 -2.21
N PRO A 366 5.49 0.11 -2.63
CA PRO A 366 6.58 1.06 -2.79
C PRO A 366 6.24 2.26 -3.68
N TYR A 367 6.93 3.37 -3.41
CA TYR A 367 6.81 4.65 -4.11
C TYR A 367 5.43 5.31 -4.05
N SER A 368 4.56 4.85 -3.14
CA SER A 368 3.27 5.50 -2.88
C SER A 368 3.48 6.77 -2.05
N PRO A 369 2.83 7.89 -2.40
CA PRO A 369 3.01 9.12 -1.63
C PRO A 369 2.49 9.00 -0.20
N CYS A 370 3.19 9.65 0.72
CA CYS A 370 2.78 9.76 2.11
C CYS A 370 1.60 10.73 2.27
N PHE A 371 0.49 10.23 2.80
CA PHE A 371 -0.66 11.05 3.19
C PHE A 371 -0.72 11.18 4.71
N ARG A 372 -0.01 12.18 5.24
CA ARG A 372 0.02 12.45 6.69
C ARG A 372 -1.36 12.76 7.25
N THR A 373 -2.21 13.42 6.46
CA THR A 373 -3.60 13.67 6.80
C THR A 373 -4.50 13.28 5.64
N SER A 374 -5.75 12.88 5.93
CA SER A 374 -6.80 12.87 4.92
C SER A 374 -8.19 12.89 5.55
N PHE A 375 -9.19 13.35 4.79
CA PHE A 375 -10.59 13.17 5.17
C PHE A 375 -10.93 11.68 5.24
N HIS A 376 -11.57 11.25 6.33
CA HIS A 376 -11.96 9.87 6.56
C HIS A 376 -13.49 9.78 6.71
N GLY A 377 -14.13 9.11 5.75
CA GLY A 377 -15.58 9.10 5.65
C GLY A 377 -16.32 8.42 6.82
N LEU A 378 -15.66 7.53 7.56
CA LEU A 378 -16.27 6.90 8.74
C LEU A 378 -16.23 7.82 9.97
N SER A 379 -15.15 8.58 10.18
CA SER A 379 -15.08 9.56 11.28
C SER A 379 -15.79 10.87 10.95
N GLY A 380 -15.97 11.19 9.66
CA GLY A 380 -16.54 12.46 9.23
C GLY A 380 -15.59 13.65 9.40
N SER A 381 -14.30 13.41 9.66
CA SER A 381 -13.29 14.43 9.92
C SER A 381 -11.98 14.16 9.16
N VAL A 382 -11.06 15.12 9.21
CA VAL A 382 -9.69 14.93 8.73
C VAL A 382 -8.91 14.21 9.82
N ILE A 383 -8.41 13.02 9.52
CA ILE A 383 -7.59 12.24 10.44
C ILE A 383 -6.12 12.51 10.15
N VAL A 384 -5.33 12.60 11.21
CA VAL A 384 -3.86 12.53 11.14
C VAL A 384 -3.47 11.06 11.19
N TRP A 385 -2.82 10.58 10.12
CA TRP A 385 -2.28 9.23 9.99
C TRP A 385 -0.80 9.17 10.38
N GLY A 386 -0.16 10.34 10.37
CA GLY A 386 1.26 10.52 10.66
C GLY A 386 2.20 10.12 9.52
N GLY A 387 3.49 10.05 9.83
CA GLY A 387 4.56 9.76 8.89
C GLY A 387 5.11 10.99 8.16
N SER A 388 6.28 10.78 7.56
CA SER A 388 6.95 11.69 6.62
C SER A 388 7.11 11.05 5.24
N PRO A 389 7.24 11.82 4.15
CA PRO A 389 7.45 11.27 2.82
C PRO A 389 8.64 10.30 2.72
N LYS A 390 9.80 10.67 3.29
CA LYS A 390 11.01 9.84 3.22
C LYS A 390 10.93 8.60 4.11
N GLY A 391 10.47 8.76 5.36
CA GLY A 391 10.28 7.63 6.29
C GLY A 391 9.30 6.60 5.73
N SER A 392 8.16 7.09 5.22
CA SER A 392 7.14 6.23 4.61
C SER A 392 7.67 5.50 3.38
N ASN A 393 8.42 6.17 2.48
CA ASN A 393 9.02 5.49 1.33
C ASN A 393 9.92 4.32 1.74
N LEU A 394 10.85 4.57 2.67
CA LEU A 394 11.79 3.54 3.16
C LEU A 394 11.04 2.35 3.79
N ALA A 395 10.01 2.63 4.58
CA ALA A 395 9.16 1.61 5.19
C ALA A 395 8.39 0.80 4.14
N GLN A 396 7.80 1.44 3.13
CA GLN A 396 7.04 0.79 2.07
C GLN A 396 7.91 -0.15 1.23
N GLU A 397 9.13 0.26 0.88
CA GLU A 397 10.11 -0.57 0.17
C GLU A 397 10.47 -1.84 0.95
N ASP A 398 10.81 -1.69 2.24
CA ASP A 398 11.16 -2.83 3.10
C ASP A 398 9.96 -3.73 3.41
N PHE A 399 8.80 -3.13 3.72
CA PHE A 399 7.53 -3.81 3.93
C PHE A 399 7.18 -4.73 2.76
N TRP A 400 7.22 -4.21 1.55
CA TRP A 400 6.82 -4.95 0.37
C TRP A 400 7.76 -6.11 0.07
N ARG A 401 9.07 -5.86 0.11
CA ARG A 401 10.09 -6.89 -0.09
C ARG A 401 9.95 -8.02 0.93
N ARG A 402 9.82 -7.69 2.22
CA ARG A 402 9.66 -8.68 3.29
C ARG A 402 8.35 -9.45 3.20
N THR A 403 7.27 -8.80 2.81
CA THR A 403 5.96 -9.43 2.60
C THR A 403 6.03 -10.50 1.51
N VAL A 404 6.60 -10.17 0.35
CA VAL A 404 6.76 -11.10 -0.77
C VAL A 404 7.69 -12.26 -0.38
N ASP A 405 8.81 -11.97 0.28
CA ASP A 405 9.74 -12.99 0.78
C ASP A 405 9.07 -13.94 1.79
N PHE A 406 8.32 -13.37 2.73
CA PHE A 406 7.64 -14.12 3.79
C PHE A 406 6.60 -15.09 3.21
N PHE A 407 5.71 -14.62 2.33
CA PHE A 407 4.75 -15.51 1.69
C PHE A 407 5.43 -16.54 0.78
N SER A 408 6.46 -16.14 0.02
CA SER A 408 7.17 -17.09 -0.86
C SER A 408 7.77 -18.26 -0.09
N ARG A 409 8.38 -17.99 1.07
CA ARG A 409 8.95 -19.02 1.95
C ARG A 409 7.89 -19.86 2.64
N ARG A 410 6.82 -19.23 3.15
CA ARG A 410 5.81 -19.91 3.99
C ARG A 410 4.78 -20.71 3.20
N LEU A 411 4.50 -20.30 1.96
CA LEU A 411 3.49 -20.94 1.11
C LEU A 411 4.11 -21.79 0.00
N GLY A 412 5.41 -22.09 0.11
CA GLY A 412 6.09 -23.02 -0.79
C GLY A 412 6.03 -22.58 -2.26
N ARG A 413 6.32 -21.29 -2.52
CA ARG A 413 6.63 -20.84 -3.88
C ARG A 413 7.98 -21.46 -4.23
N GLY A 414 7.96 -22.64 -4.88
CA GLY A 414 9.15 -23.20 -5.53
C GLY A 414 9.76 -22.16 -6.47
N ASN A 415 10.96 -22.40 -7.01
CA ASN A 415 11.67 -21.51 -7.94
C ASN A 415 10.94 -21.26 -9.30
N ALA A 416 9.61 -21.20 -9.32
CA ALA A 416 8.81 -20.62 -10.38
C ALA A 416 9.26 -19.18 -10.59
N ARG A 417 9.99 -18.98 -11.70
CA ARG A 417 10.47 -17.69 -12.19
C ARG A 417 9.41 -16.63 -11.92
N ALA A 418 9.81 -15.54 -11.27
CA ALA A 418 9.01 -14.32 -11.25
C ALA A 418 8.47 -14.06 -12.66
N VAL A 419 7.23 -13.54 -12.75
CA VAL A 419 6.74 -12.96 -14.00
C VAL A 419 7.88 -12.07 -14.49
N VAL A 420 8.37 -12.37 -15.69
CA VAL A 420 9.58 -11.74 -16.25
C VAL A 420 9.45 -10.23 -16.04
N PRO A 421 10.49 -9.53 -15.52
CA PRO A 421 10.43 -8.08 -15.33
C PRO A 421 9.91 -7.42 -16.60
N TYR A 422 9.15 -6.34 -16.47
CA TYR A 422 8.48 -5.65 -17.56
C TYR A 422 9.50 -5.22 -18.63
N LYS A 423 9.85 -6.12 -19.55
CA LYS A 423 10.67 -5.79 -20.70
C LYS A 423 9.73 -5.11 -21.68
N SER A 424 10.05 -3.85 -22.01
CA SER A 424 9.51 -3.21 -23.19
C SER A 424 9.74 -4.16 -24.37
N SER A 425 8.67 -4.77 -24.86
CA SER A 425 8.70 -5.36 -26.19
C SER A 425 8.84 -4.19 -27.15
N ASN A 426 10.07 -3.94 -27.60
CA ASN A 426 10.36 -3.05 -28.72
C ASN A 426 9.47 -3.48 -29.90
N LEU A 427 8.63 -2.56 -30.35
CA LEU A 427 8.11 -2.50 -31.71
C LEU A 427 8.40 -1.09 -32.25
#